data_AF-A0A3C1UFX3-F1
#
_entry.id   AF-A0A3C1UFX3-F1
#
_cell.length_a   1.000
_cell.length_b   1.000
_cell.length_c   1.000
_cell.angle_alpha   90.00
_cell.angle_beta   90.00
_cell.angle_gamma   90.00
#
_symmetry.space_group_name_H-M   'P 1'
#
loop_
_entity.id
_entity.type
_entity.pdbx_description
1 polymer ?
#
loop_
_entity_poly.entity_id
_entity_poly.type
_entity_poly.pdbx_seq_one_letter_code
_entity_poly.pdbx_strand_id
1 'polypeptide(L)' 'VSKDSAASHQKFAAKHELPFTLIADTDLKLNEAFGVWREKKMCGRAYMGTVRTT' A
#
# COMPACT_ATOMS: atom_id res chain seq x y z
N VAL A 1 4.75 1.11 1.62
CA VAL A 1 3.85 2.00 0.88
C VAL A 1 2.46 1.39 0.92
N SER A 2 1.55 2.02 1.66
CA SER A 2 0.17 1.54 1.82
C SER A 2 -0.79 2.70 1.62
N LYS A 3 -2.03 2.38 1.23
CA LYS A 3 -3.12 3.33 1.00
C LYS A 3 -3.69 3.96 2.28
N ASP A 4 -3.22 3.56 3.45
CA ASP A 4 -3.74 4.11 4.71
C ASP A 4 -3.25 5.55 4.91
N SER A 5 -4.07 6.35 5.60
CA SER A 5 -3.77 7.75 5.85
C SER A 5 -2.47 7.95 6.63
N ALA A 6 -1.80 9.07 6.40
CA ALA A 6 -0.57 9.45 7.10
C ALA A 6 -0.71 9.41 8.63
N ALA A 7 -1.89 9.77 9.16
CA ALA A 7 -2.19 9.66 10.59
C ALA A 7 -2.20 8.21 11.11
N SER A 8 -2.67 7.26 10.30
CA SER A 8 -2.65 5.83 10.65
C SER A 8 -1.21 5.30 10.61
N HIS A 9 -0.41 5.74 9.64
CA HIS A 9 1.00 5.41 9.55
C HIS A 9 1.82 5.98 10.72
N GLN A 10 1.56 7.22 11.14
CA GLN A 10 2.19 7.80 12.33
C GLN A 10 1.83 7.03 13.60
N LYS A 11 0.54 6.68 13.79
CA LYS A 11 0.11 5.85 14.93
C LYS A 11 0.74 4.46 14.89
N PHE A 12 0.86 3.86 13.71
CA PHE A 12 1.47 2.54 13.54
C PHE A 12 2.98 2.57 13.79
N ALA A 13 3.69 3.55 13.23
CA ALA A 13 5.12 3.74 13.44
C ALA A 13 5.44 4.04 14.91
N ALA A 14 4.64 4.88 15.58
CA ALA A 14 4.78 5.15 17.01
C ALA A 14 4.47 3.91 17.87
N LYS A 15 3.45 3.13 17.49
CA LYS A 15 3.05 1.92 18.24
C LYS A 15 4.04 0.77 18.09
N HIS A 16 4.73 0.68 16.96
CA HIS A 16 5.67 -0.39 16.64
C HIS A 16 7.14 0.06 16.65
N GLU A 17 7.42 1.30 17.07
CA GLU A 17 8.75 1.93 17.15
C GLU A 17 9.62 1.62 15.92
N LEU A 18 9.04 1.81 14.73
CA LEU A 18 9.72 1.44 13.49
C LEU A 18 10.82 2.47 13.19
N PRO A 19 12.09 2.06 13.00
CA PRO A 19 13.21 2.98 12.77
C PRO A 19 13.24 3.56 11.34
N PHE A 20 12.15 3.44 10.58
CA PHE A 20 12.06 3.88 9.20
C PHE A 20 10.75 4.61 8.92
N THR A 21 10.81 5.60 8.03
CA THR A 21 9.66 6.40 7.64
C THR A 21 8.70 5.58 6.78
N LEU A 22 7.46 5.49 7.25
CA LEU A 22 6.38 4.81 6.55
C LEU A 22 5.71 5.77 5.58
N ILE A 23 5.92 5.56 4.27
CA ILE A 23 5.28 6.34 3.22
C ILE A 23 3.80 5.91 3.10
N ALA A 24 2.92 6.83 3.50
CA ALA A 24 1.47 6.74 3.32
C ALA A 24 1.10 7.27 1.93
N ASP A 25 0.77 6.39 1.01
CA ASP A 25 0.40 6.75 -0.36
C ASP A 25 -1.12 6.72 -0.49
N THR A 26 -1.76 7.77 0.04
CA THR A 26 -3.23 7.91 0.05
C THR A 26 -3.82 8.09 -1.33
N ASP A 27 -3.03 8.64 -2.26
CA ASP A 27 -3.46 9.00 -3.61
C ASP A 27 -3.31 7.84 -4.61
N LEU A 28 -2.78 6.68 -4.20
CA LEU A 28 -2.42 5.55 -5.09
C LEU A 28 -1.43 5.92 -6.21
N LYS A 29 -0.90 7.15 -6.24
CA LYS A 29 0.02 7.67 -7.25
C LYS A 29 1.30 6.86 -7.33
N LEU A 30 1.90 6.47 -6.20
CA LEU A 30 3.05 5.57 -6.26
C LEU A 30 2.61 4.20 -6.76
N ASN A 31 1.47 3.67 -6.31
CA ASN A 31 1.03 2.34 -6.73
C ASN A 31 0.77 2.26 -8.24
N GLU A 32 0.26 3.34 -8.85
CA GLU A 32 0.04 3.46 -10.28
C GLU A 32 1.36 3.70 -11.03
N ALA A 33 2.22 4.59 -10.53
CA ALA A 33 3.53 4.88 -11.12
C ALA A 33 4.49 3.67 -11.12
N PHE A 34 4.43 2.84 -10.07
CA PHE A 34 5.22 1.62 -9.96
C PHE A 34 4.57 0.42 -10.69
N GLY A 35 3.39 0.57 -11.32
CA GLY A 35 2.71 -0.51 -12.03
C GLY A 35 2.35 -1.72 -11.15
N VAL A 36 2.31 -1.51 -9.83
CA VAL A 36 1.98 -2.53 -8.83
C VAL A 36 0.48 -2.62 -8.61
N TRP A 37 -0.31 -1.61 -8.98
CA TRP A 37 -1.77 -1.71 -9.02
C TRP A 37 -2.22 -2.48 -10.27
N ARG A 38 -2.39 -3.80 -10.12
CA ARG A 38 -2.76 -4.69 -11.23
C ARG A 38 -4.01 -5.49 -10.90
N GLU A 39 -4.70 -5.91 -11.95
CA GLU A 39 -5.91 -6.72 -11.81
C GLU A 39 -5.51 -8.12 -11.35
N LYS A 40 -6.03 -8.54 -10.20
CA LYS A 40 -5.82 -9.88 -9.65
C LYS A 40 -7.13 -10.65 -9.77
N LYS A 41 -7.07 -11.81 -10.40
CA LYS A 41 -8.20 -12.74 -10.50
C LYS A 41 -8.04 -13.82 -9.43
N MET A 42 -8.95 -13.88 -8.47
CA MET A 42 -8.99 -14.97 -7.48
C MET A 42 -10.38 -15.60 -7.52
N CYS A 43 -10.44 -16.93 -7.59
CA CYS A 43 -11.68 -17.71 -7.60
C CYS A 43 -12.80 -17.13 -8.49
N GLY A 44 -12.47 -16.80 -9.74
CA GLY A 44 -13.46 -16.33 -10.73
C GLY A 44 -13.91 -14.87 -10.60
N ARG A 45 -13.45 -14.12 -9.60
CA ARG A 45 -13.70 -12.68 -9.47
C ARG A 45 -12.42 -11.89 -9.72
N ALA A 46 -12.52 -10.85 -10.53
CA ALA A 46 -11.44 -9.91 -10.79
C ALA A 46 -11.55 -8.74 -9.80
N TYR A 47 -10.44 -8.41 -9.15
CA TYR A 47 -10.35 -7.25 -8.27
C TYR A 47 -8.99 -6.59 -8.44
N MET A 48 -8.99 -5.26 -8.41
CA MET A 48 -7.76 -4.48 -8.41
C MET A 48 -7.05 -4.65 -7.07
N GLY A 49 -5.76 -4.97 -7.10
CA GLY A 49 -4.97 -5.12 -5.89
C GLY A 49 -3.51 -4.79 -6.12
N THR A 50 -2.82 -4.42 -5.04
CA THR A 50 -1.37 -4.23 -5.09
C THR A 50 -0.68 -5.58 -5.25
N VAL A 51 -0.05 -5.79 -6.40
CA VAL A 51 0.79 -6.95 -6.71
C VAL A 51 2.20 -6.65 -6.22
N ARG A 52 2.67 -7.43 -5.25
CA ARG A 52 4.08 -7.44 -4.83
C ARG A 52 4.80 -8.49 -5.68
N THR A 53 5.71 -8.04 -6.54
CA THR A 53 6.68 -8.90 -7.24
C THR A 53 7.98 -8.86 -6.44
N THR A 54 8.60 -10.02 -6.22
CA THR A 54 9.84 -10.20 -5.43
C THR A 54 11.06 -9.68 -6.18
#